data_AF-A0AAU7UMH1-F1
#
_entry.id   AF-A0AAU7UMH1-F1
#
_cell.length_a   1.000
_cell.length_b   1.000
_cell.length_c   1.000
_cell.angle_alpha   90.00
_cell.angle_beta   90.00
_cell.angle_gamma   90.00
#
_symmetry.space_group_name_H-M   'P 1'
#
loop_
_entity.id
_entity.type
_entity.pdbx_description
1 polymer ?
#
loop_
_entity_poly.entity_id
_entity_poly.type
_entity_poly.pdbx_seq_one_letter_code
_entity_poly.pdbx_strand_id
1 'polypeptide(L)'
;MTKSSEELARDSAGWIIRPDPTTRPRLTGDEQLEGTGGATVADFWRFAMQDLQMNNTRGYLAEFLVGRALGIESNRVEWDPFDLLWHPSSSESVRIEVKSSAHLQSWRQRKLSTPSFSGLKGKVLNEDLGAYPGEPGYNADIYVMCLNDQTDPAAFDPLDISVWKYFVVPRYSLASSNLAGVGLRWLDQNGYTPVSYGELESEAIRVWRLEREKAFISVRSEEKEDNRNDAPFGVPIPFEKVDDRAIAPCTSCGRPSRYDAGILHVIRSAHGSSETGHFDVYCPAHLEQWAAGQKRAPEIG
;
A
#
# COMPACT_ATOMS: atom_id res chain seq x y z
N MET A 1 -24.02 -18.46 32.01
CA MET A 1 -24.73 -17.19 32.24
C MET A 1 -24.17 -16.17 31.26
N THR A 2 -25.00 -15.68 30.36
CA THR A 2 -24.62 -14.64 29.39
C THR A 2 -24.58 -13.30 30.13
N LYS A 3 -23.44 -12.61 30.11
CA LYS A 3 -23.36 -11.24 30.64
C LYS A 3 -24.25 -10.32 29.80
N SER A 4 -24.90 -9.36 30.43
CA SER A 4 -25.66 -8.33 29.72
C SER A 4 -24.70 -7.38 28.97
N SER A 5 -25.17 -6.70 27.93
CA SER A 5 -24.34 -5.75 27.16
C SER A 5 -23.80 -4.58 28.00
N GLU A 6 -24.40 -4.31 29.16
CA GLU A 6 -24.01 -3.25 30.08
C GLU A 6 -22.83 -3.68 30.97
N GLU A 7 -22.64 -4.98 31.17
CA GLU A 7 -21.59 -5.56 32.01
C GLU A 7 -20.27 -5.80 31.26
N LEU A 8 -20.21 -5.49 29.97
CA LEU A 8 -19.02 -5.64 29.14
C LEU A 8 -18.02 -4.51 29.39
N ALA A 9 -16.73 -4.86 29.47
CA ALA A 9 -15.66 -3.89 29.64
C ALA A 9 -15.61 -2.92 28.46
N ARG A 10 -15.39 -1.63 28.75
CA ARG A 10 -15.35 -0.55 27.76
C ARG A 10 -14.09 0.28 27.90
N ASP A 11 -13.59 0.80 26.78
CA ASP A 11 -12.48 1.74 26.77
C ASP A 11 -12.93 3.15 27.22
N SER A 12 -12.00 4.10 27.24
CA SER A 12 -12.26 5.49 27.63
C SER A 12 -13.24 6.23 26.71
N ALA A 13 -13.44 5.75 25.48
CA ALA A 13 -14.42 6.29 24.53
C ALA A 13 -15.78 5.57 24.62
N GLY A 14 -15.91 4.56 25.49
CA GLY A 14 -17.15 3.83 25.72
C GLY A 14 -17.36 2.64 24.76
N TRP A 15 -16.38 2.31 23.93
CA TRP A 15 -16.45 1.15 23.04
C TRP A 15 -16.21 -0.14 23.81
N ILE A 16 -16.89 -1.23 23.42
CA ILE A 16 -16.63 -2.54 24.01
C ILE A 16 -15.19 -2.92 23.69
N ILE A 17 -14.41 -3.25 24.73
CA ILE A 17 -13.06 -3.76 24.57
C ILE A 17 -13.16 -5.13 23.89
N ARG A 18 -12.84 -5.17 22.60
CA ARG A 18 -12.82 -6.40 21.82
C ARG A 18 -11.63 -7.24 22.26
N PRO A 19 -11.74 -8.57 22.27
CA PRO A 19 -10.56 -9.42 22.37
C PRO A 19 -9.62 -9.09 21.20
N ASP A 20 -8.39 -8.71 21.52
CA ASP A 20 -7.40 -8.33 20.51
C ASP A 20 -7.02 -9.58 19.67
N PRO A 21 -7.34 -9.59 18.36
CA PRO A 21 -7.03 -10.74 17.51
C PRO A 21 -5.53 -10.98 17.36
N THR A 22 -4.69 -9.97 17.55
CA THR A 22 -3.22 -10.08 17.46
C THR A 22 -2.60 -10.77 18.68
N THR A 23 -3.31 -10.79 19.80
CA THR A 23 -2.86 -11.46 21.05
C THR A 23 -3.19 -12.95 21.09
N ARG A 24 -4.00 -13.43 20.14
CA ARG A 24 -4.40 -14.84 20.08
C ARG A 24 -3.33 -15.68 19.39
N PRO A 25 -3.01 -16.87 19.92
CA PRO A 25 -2.16 -17.81 19.20
C PRO A 25 -2.73 -18.12 17.82
N ARG A 26 -1.86 -18.20 16.82
CA ARG A 26 -2.25 -18.65 15.49
C ARG A 26 -2.76 -20.09 15.57
N LEU A 27 -3.92 -20.35 15.00
CA LEU A 27 -4.46 -21.71 14.88
C LEU A 27 -3.56 -22.54 13.95
N THR A 28 -3.28 -23.76 14.38
CA THR A 28 -2.45 -24.74 13.69
C THR A 28 -3.28 -25.68 12.82
N GLY A 29 -4.56 -25.86 13.18
CA GLY A 29 -5.49 -26.79 12.55
C GLY A 29 -5.79 -28.00 13.43
N ASP A 30 -4.90 -28.35 14.37
CA ASP A 30 -5.05 -29.50 15.27
C ASP A 30 -5.97 -29.22 16.47
N GLU A 31 -6.33 -27.95 16.69
CA GLU A 31 -7.21 -27.57 17.77
C GLU A 31 -8.59 -28.21 17.61
N GLN A 32 -9.07 -28.85 18.68
CA GLN A 32 -10.41 -29.44 18.68
C GLN A 32 -11.49 -28.39 18.89
N LEU A 33 -12.56 -28.49 18.12
CA LEU A 33 -13.79 -27.73 18.32
C LEU A 33 -14.64 -28.46 19.36
N GLU A 34 -14.60 -28.00 20.61
CA GLU A 34 -15.35 -28.63 21.70
C GLU A 34 -16.84 -28.81 21.37
N GLY A 35 -17.40 -29.97 21.73
CA GLY A 35 -18.81 -30.29 21.50
C GLY A 35 -19.16 -30.76 20.07
N THR A 36 -18.19 -30.82 19.15
CA THR A 36 -18.42 -31.29 17.77
C THR A 36 -18.15 -32.78 17.54
N GLY A 37 -17.87 -33.55 18.60
CA GLY A 37 -17.53 -34.96 18.48
C GLY A 37 -16.11 -35.23 17.97
N GLY A 38 -15.19 -34.29 18.20
CA GLY A 38 -13.77 -34.43 17.86
C GLY A 38 -13.34 -33.78 16.55
N ALA A 39 -14.19 -32.95 15.91
CA ALA A 39 -13.79 -32.20 14.74
C ALA A 39 -12.72 -31.17 15.10
N THR A 40 -11.80 -30.94 14.18
CA THR A 40 -10.68 -30.02 14.32
C THR A 40 -10.92 -28.72 13.55
N VAL A 41 -10.12 -27.69 13.84
CA VAL A 41 -10.09 -26.46 13.03
C VAL A 41 -9.75 -26.78 11.57
N ALA A 42 -8.85 -27.73 11.32
CA ALA A 42 -8.52 -28.16 9.96
C ALA A 42 -9.72 -28.79 9.23
N ASP A 43 -10.61 -29.52 9.93
CA ASP A 43 -11.83 -30.05 9.34
C ASP A 43 -12.79 -28.94 8.94
N PHE A 44 -12.92 -27.91 9.78
CA PHE A 44 -13.66 -26.70 9.42
C PHE A 44 -13.07 -25.99 8.19
N TRP A 45 -11.74 -25.81 8.14
CA TRP A 45 -11.08 -25.21 6.98
C TRP A 45 -11.28 -26.01 5.71
N ARG A 46 -11.19 -27.34 5.77
CA ARG A 46 -11.49 -28.23 4.63
C ARG A 46 -12.93 -28.06 4.18
N PHE A 47 -13.89 -28.01 5.09
CA PHE A 47 -15.30 -27.77 4.75
C PHE A 47 -15.52 -26.40 4.09
N ALA A 48 -14.96 -25.34 4.69
CA ALA A 48 -15.18 -23.96 4.27
C ALA A 48 -14.44 -23.58 2.98
N MET A 49 -13.27 -24.19 2.73
CA MET A 49 -12.36 -23.83 1.64
C MET A 49 -12.06 -24.99 0.67
N GLN A 50 -12.94 -26.00 0.59
CA GLN A 50 -12.76 -27.19 -0.25
C GLN A 50 -12.55 -26.89 -1.75
N ASP A 51 -13.18 -25.83 -2.27
CA ASP A 51 -13.12 -25.46 -3.68
C ASP A 51 -12.32 -24.18 -3.83
N LEU A 52 -11.07 -24.29 -4.26
CA LEU A 52 -10.14 -23.16 -4.47
C LEU A 52 -10.49 -22.33 -5.73
N GLN A 53 -11.44 -22.76 -6.55
CA GLN A 53 -11.92 -22.01 -7.70
C GLN A 53 -12.99 -20.97 -7.32
N MET A 54 -13.70 -21.17 -6.20
CA MET A 54 -14.72 -20.22 -5.71
C MET A 54 -14.13 -18.82 -5.50
N ASN A 55 -14.94 -17.79 -5.70
CA ASN A 55 -14.45 -16.40 -5.71
C ASN A 55 -13.73 -16.00 -4.41
N ASN A 56 -14.24 -16.41 -3.26
CA ASN A 56 -13.67 -16.11 -1.95
C ASN A 56 -12.36 -16.88 -1.71
N THR A 57 -12.38 -18.20 -1.86
CA THR A 57 -11.22 -19.08 -1.64
C THR A 57 -10.11 -18.81 -2.64
N ARG A 58 -10.45 -18.48 -3.90
CA ARG A 58 -9.48 -18.02 -4.92
C ARG A 58 -8.82 -16.70 -4.51
N GLY A 59 -9.58 -15.78 -3.91
CA GLY A 59 -9.05 -14.57 -3.28
C GLY A 59 -8.04 -14.90 -2.18
N TYR A 60 -8.43 -15.73 -1.22
CA TYR A 60 -7.56 -16.15 -0.12
C TYR A 60 -6.32 -16.90 -0.60
N LEU A 61 -6.45 -17.75 -1.62
CA LEU A 61 -5.32 -18.44 -2.23
C LEU A 61 -4.37 -17.45 -2.91
N ALA A 62 -4.89 -16.46 -3.64
CA ALA A 62 -4.06 -15.43 -4.24
C ALA A 62 -3.29 -14.62 -3.18
N GLU A 63 -3.96 -14.16 -2.11
CA GLU A 63 -3.33 -13.49 -0.98
C GLU A 63 -2.23 -14.36 -0.35
N PHE A 64 -2.55 -15.64 -0.11
CA PHE A 64 -1.58 -16.60 0.43
C PHE A 64 -0.36 -16.76 -0.48
N LEU A 65 -0.56 -16.94 -1.79
CA LEU A 65 0.54 -17.09 -2.74
C LEU A 65 1.43 -15.84 -2.78
N VAL A 66 0.83 -14.64 -2.82
CA VAL A 66 1.60 -13.39 -2.77
C VAL A 66 2.37 -13.29 -1.46
N GLY A 67 1.75 -13.56 -0.32
CA GLY A 67 2.41 -13.55 0.98
C GLY A 67 3.58 -14.53 1.05
N ARG A 68 3.40 -15.76 0.54
CA ARG A 68 4.46 -16.79 0.48
C ARG A 68 5.61 -16.40 -0.44
N ALA A 69 5.33 -15.79 -1.58
CA ALA A 69 6.37 -15.32 -2.51
C ALA A 69 7.20 -14.18 -1.90
N LEU A 70 6.60 -13.36 -1.05
CA LEU A 70 7.25 -12.21 -0.40
C LEU A 70 7.83 -12.51 0.99
N GLY A 71 7.72 -13.75 1.47
CA GLY A 71 8.20 -14.14 2.80
C GLY A 71 7.41 -13.55 3.97
N ILE A 72 6.12 -13.26 3.77
CA ILE A 72 5.23 -12.70 4.81
C ILE A 72 4.68 -13.86 5.66
N GLU A 73 4.96 -13.80 6.97
CA GLU A 73 4.51 -14.82 7.94
C GLU A 73 3.42 -14.31 8.90
N SER A 74 3.01 -13.05 8.77
CA SER A 74 2.04 -12.41 9.66
C SER A 74 0.61 -12.96 9.48
N ASN A 75 -0.18 -12.83 10.54
CA ASN A 75 -1.60 -13.19 10.50
C ASN A 75 -2.38 -12.16 9.66
N ARG A 76 -3.27 -12.64 8.80
CA ARG A 76 -4.24 -11.82 8.06
C ARG A 76 -5.16 -11.10 9.05
N VAL A 77 -5.30 -9.78 8.90
CA VAL A 77 -6.30 -8.99 9.63
C VAL A 77 -7.36 -8.56 8.62
N GLU A 78 -8.51 -9.22 8.64
CA GLU A 78 -9.57 -9.06 7.61
C GLU A 78 -10.17 -7.65 7.51
N TRP A 79 -9.98 -6.82 8.54
CA TRP A 79 -10.51 -5.44 8.59
C TRP A 79 -9.47 -4.38 8.25
N ASP A 80 -8.24 -4.78 7.92
CA ASP A 80 -7.22 -3.84 7.51
C ASP A 80 -7.58 -3.23 6.15
N PRO A 81 -7.18 -1.99 5.89
CA PRO A 81 -7.50 -1.32 4.63
C PRO A 81 -6.66 -1.85 3.44
N PHE A 82 -5.87 -2.91 3.64
CA PHE A 82 -5.05 -3.61 2.67
C PHE A 82 -4.93 -5.09 3.08
N ASP A 83 -4.56 -5.97 2.15
CA ASP A 83 -4.55 -7.41 2.39
C ASP A 83 -3.26 -7.92 3.08
N LEU A 84 -2.09 -7.37 2.70
CA LEU A 84 -0.80 -7.81 3.23
C LEU A 84 0.11 -6.62 3.61
N LEU A 85 0.86 -6.78 4.71
CA LEU A 85 1.93 -5.88 5.11
C LEU A 85 3.28 -6.57 4.92
N TRP A 86 4.09 -6.04 4.02
CA TRP A 86 5.40 -6.59 3.68
C TRP A 86 6.54 -5.71 4.19
N HIS A 87 7.59 -6.34 4.72
CA HIS A 87 8.77 -5.66 5.24
C HIS A 87 10.02 -6.09 4.45
N PRO A 88 10.29 -5.48 3.27
CA PRO A 88 11.46 -5.83 2.47
C PRO A 88 12.79 -5.44 3.14
N SER A 89 12.74 -4.59 4.16
CA SER A 89 13.86 -4.29 5.05
C SER A 89 13.35 -3.91 6.44
N SER A 90 14.23 -3.89 7.43
CA SER A 90 13.90 -3.51 8.82
C SER A 90 13.39 -2.07 8.99
N SER A 91 13.51 -1.24 7.94
CA SER A 91 13.10 0.16 7.94
C SER A 91 11.94 0.48 6.99
N GLU A 92 11.46 -0.52 6.25
CA GLU A 92 10.44 -0.35 5.24
C GLU A 92 9.23 -1.24 5.55
N SER A 93 8.05 -0.67 5.30
CA SER A 93 6.77 -1.37 5.35
C SER A 93 6.02 -1.00 4.09
N VAL A 94 5.47 -2.00 3.41
CA VAL A 94 4.77 -1.86 2.14
C VAL A 94 3.40 -2.49 2.29
N ARG A 95 2.35 -1.69 2.10
CA ARG A 95 0.96 -2.17 2.10
C ARG A 95 0.63 -2.70 0.72
N ILE A 96 0.05 -3.88 0.66
CA ILE A 96 -0.25 -4.59 -0.57
C ILE A 96 -1.73 -4.93 -0.60
N GLU A 97 -2.39 -4.52 -1.68
CA GLU A 97 -3.73 -5.01 -2.03
C GLU A 97 -3.58 -6.15 -3.04
N VAL A 98 -4.27 -7.26 -2.83
CA VAL A 98 -4.30 -8.40 -3.72
C VAL A 98 -5.69 -8.52 -4.34
N LYS A 99 -5.75 -8.63 -5.67
CA LYS A 99 -7.01 -8.90 -6.38
C LYS A 99 -6.85 -10.15 -7.23
N SER A 100 -7.83 -11.05 -7.18
CA SER A 100 -7.81 -12.26 -7.99
C SER A 100 -8.88 -12.24 -9.09
N SER A 101 -8.54 -12.80 -10.24
CA SER A 101 -9.46 -13.02 -11.36
C SER A 101 -9.07 -14.29 -12.13
N ALA A 102 -9.96 -14.80 -12.97
CA ALA A 102 -9.73 -16.04 -13.69
C ALA A 102 -10.52 -16.10 -15.00
N HIS A 103 -9.99 -16.84 -15.99
CA HIS A 103 -10.73 -17.15 -17.21
C HIS A 103 -11.83 -18.20 -16.95
N LEU A 104 -11.49 -19.28 -16.26
CA LEU A 104 -12.43 -20.30 -15.77
C LEU A 104 -12.97 -19.94 -14.39
N GLN A 105 -14.29 -20.02 -14.23
CA GLN A 105 -15.00 -19.70 -12.99
C GLN A 105 -15.63 -20.96 -12.39
N SER A 106 -15.94 -20.92 -11.09
CA SER A 106 -16.58 -22.04 -10.39
C SER A 106 -18.04 -22.28 -10.82
N TRP A 107 -18.70 -21.27 -11.42
CA TRP A 107 -20.04 -21.43 -11.98
C TRP A 107 -20.01 -21.78 -13.47
N ARG A 108 -21.12 -22.35 -13.97
CA ARG A 108 -21.27 -22.69 -15.38
C ARG A 108 -21.14 -21.46 -16.27
N GLN A 109 -20.23 -21.53 -17.24
CA GLN A 109 -19.96 -20.48 -18.21
C GLN A 109 -20.30 -20.94 -19.64
N ARG A 110 -20.82 -20.04 -20.48
CA ARG A 110 -21.00 -20.30 -21.93
C ARG A 110 -19.74 -19.96 -22.74
N LYS A 111 -18.86 -19.12 -22.17
CA LYS A 111 -17.57 -18.67 -22.72
C LYS A 111 -16.66 -18.28 -21.56
N LEU A 112 -15.35 -18.25 -21.79
CA LEU A 112 -14.39 -17.77 -20.80
C LEU A 112 -14.75 -16.36 -20.30
N SER A 113 -14.51 -16.11 -19.02
CA SER A 113 -14.63 -14.79 -18.45
C SER A 113 -13.53 -13.87 -18.99
N THR A 114 -13.87 -12.60 -19.16
CA THR A 114 -12.89 -11.54 -19.36
C THR A 114 -12.42 -11.07 -17.98
N PRO A 115 -11.14 -11.30 -17.61
CA PRO A 115 -10.67 -10.95 -16.28
C PRO A 115 -10.68 -9.44 -16.04
N SER A 116 -11.11 -9.07 -14.85
CA SER A 116 -11.09 -7.71 -14.34
C SER A 116 -10.84 -7.72 -12.83
N PHE A 117 -10.18 -6.69 -12.35
CA PHE A 117 -9.81 -6.48 -10.96
C PHE A 117 -10.51 -5.22 -10.45
N SER A 118 -11.56 -5.41 -9.67
CA SER A 118 -12.40 -4.33 -9.13
C SER A 118 -12.18 -4.14 -7.62
N GLY A 119 -12.77 -3.08 -7.07
CA GLY A 119 -12.68 -2.79 -5.64
C GLY A 119 -11.29 -2.29 -5.26
N LEU A 120 -10.65 -1.52 -6.15
CA LEU A 120 -9.31 -0.96 -5.91
C LEU A 120 -9.34 0.20 -4.93
N LYS A 121 -10.52 0.80 -4.74
CA LYS A 121 -10.76 1.93 -3.84
C LYS A 121 -11.65 1.48 -2.69
N GLY A 122 -11.27 1.83 -1.47
CA GLY A 122 -12.02 1.51 -0.26
C GLY A 122 -11.98 2.68 0.73
N LYS A 123 -12.96 2.73 1.64
CA LYS A 123 -12.88 3.65 2.79
C LYS A 123 -12.14 2.97 3.93
N VAL A 124 -11.42 3.74 4.72
CA VAL A 124 -10.73 3.25 5.92
C VAL A 124 -11.65 3.46 7.12
N LEU A 125 -11.79 2.42 7.96
CA LEU A 125 -12.50 2.53 9.22
C LEU A 125 -11.74 3.48 10.15
N ASN A 126 -12.42 4.49 10.65
CA ASN A 126 -11.95 5.24 11.81
C ASN A 126 -12.56 4.59 13.05
N GLU A 127 -11.73 3.89 13.84
CA GLU A 127 -12.18 3.14 15.01
C GLU A 127 -12.77 4.06 16.09
N ASP A 128 -12.21 5.26 16.29
CA ASP A 128 -12.70 6.23 17.28
C ASP A 128 -14.13 6.69 16.96
N LEU A 129 -14.42 6.88 15.68
CA LEU A 129 -15.73 7.30 15.19
C LEU A 129 -16.70 6.13 14.94
N GLY A 130 -16.20 4.89 14.94
CA GLY A 130 -16.96 3.71 14.52
C GLY A 130 -17.54 3.84 13.10
N ALA A 131 -16.89 4.61 12.24
CA ALA A 131 -17.43 5.03 10.94
C ALA A 131 -16.34 5.01 9.86
N TYR A 132 -16.77 5.07 8.61
CA TYR A 132 -15.89 5.17 7.44
C TYR A 132 -15.93 6.60 6.88
N PRO A 133 -15.23 7.57 7.51
CA PRO A 133 -15.25 8.95 7.07
C PRO A 133 -14.52 9.13 5.73
N GLY A 134 -14.85 10.19 5.00
CA GLY A 134 -14.17 10.57 3.75
C GLY A 134 -14.59 9.79 2.51
N GLU A 135 -13.88 10.05 1.41
CA GLU A 135 -14.09 9.42 0.10
C GLU A 135 -13.24 8.15 -0.05
N PRO A 136 -13.70 7.13 -0.82
CA PRO A 136 -12.91 5.94 -1.08
C PRO A 136 -11.59 6.28 -1.77
N GLY A 137 -10.50 5.76 -1.23
CA GLY A 137 -9.15 5.96 -1.76
C GLY A 137 -8.51 4.63 -2.11
N TYR A 138 -7.38 4.70 -2.82
CA TYR A 138 -6.44 3.59 -2.83
C TYR A 138 -5.85 3.50 -1.42
N ASN A 139 -5.69 2.31 -0.85
CA ASN A 139 -5.27 2.15 0.54
C ASN A 139 -3.96 1.37 0.69
N ALA A 140 -3.51 0.74 -0.39
CA ALA A 140 -2.21 0.10 -0.50
C ALA A 140 -1.18 0.97 -1.25
N ASP A 141 0.09 0.58 -1.15
CA ASP A 141 1.23 1.19 -1.85
C ASP A 141 1.45 0.49 -3.20
N ILE A 142 1.30 -0.83 -3.23
CA ILE A 142 1.29 -1.63 -4.45
C ILE A 142 0.06 -2.52 -4.52
N TYR A 143 -0.37 -2.84 -5.73
CA TYR A 143 -1.51 -3.71 -6.01
C TYR A 143 -1.03 -4.91 -6.82
N VAL A 144 -1.33 -6.13 -6.39
CA VAL A 144 -0.98 -7.36 -7.09
C VAL A 144 -2.24 -7.99 -7.69
N MET A 145 -2.36 -7.88 -9.01
CA MET A 145 -3.44 -8.48 -9.79
C MET A 145 -3.05 -9.92 -10.14
N CYS A 146 -3.68 -10.88 -9.48
CA CYS A 146 -3.45 -12.31 -9.63
C CYS A 146 -4.45 -12.90 -10.63
N LEU A 147 -3.97 -13.28 -11.81
CA LEU A 147 -4.76 -13.97 -12.82
C LEU A 147 -4.49 -15.47 -12.76
N ASN A 148 -5.54 -16.28 -12.57
CA ASN A 148 -5.48 -17.69 -12.94
C ASN A 148 -5.76 -17.80 -14.45
N ASP A 149 -4.71 -18.14 -15.21
CA ASP A 149 -4.68 -18.08 -16.67
C ASP A 149 -5.12 -19.39 -17.35
N GLN A 150 -5.62 -20.37 -16.58
CA GLN A 150 -6.12 -21.62 -17.14
C GLN A 150 -7.38 -21.38 -17.98
N THR A 151 -7.39 -21.88 -19.21
CA THR A 151 -8.51 -21.77 -20.15
C THR A 151 -9.11 -23.11 -20.56
N ASP A 152 -8.40 -24.21 -20.32
CA ASP A 152 -8.86 -25.57 -20.59
C ASP A 152 -9.43 -26.21 -19.31
N PRO A 153 -10.75 -26.48 -19.24
CA PRO A 153 -11.35 -27.16 -18.09
C PRO A 153 -10.79 -28.55 -17.84
N ALA A 154 -10.32 -29.27 -18.88
CA ALA A 154 -9.78 -30.62 -18.72
C ALA A 154 -8.40 -30.62 -18.05
N ALA A 155 -7.67 -29.51 -18.15
CA ALA A 155 -6.36 -29.31 -17.55
C ALA A 155 -6.42 -28.48 -16.25
N PHE A 156 -7.61 -28.18 -15.72
CA PHE A 156 -7.75 -27.39 -14.50
C PHE A 156 -7.30 -28.19 -13.28
N ASP A 157 -6.17 -27.78 -12.71
CA ASP A 157 -5.68 -28.21 -11.41
C ASP A 157 -5.59 -26.97 -10.50
N PRO A 158 -6.39 -26.88 -9.41
CA PRO A 158 -6.32 -25.75 -8.49
C PRO A 158 -5.00 -25.65 -7.73
N LEU A 159 -4.17 -26.70 -7.74
CA LEU A 159 -2.86 -26.74 -7.07
C LEU A 159 -1.70 -26.39 -8.00
N ASP A 160 -1.93 -26.30 -9.30
CA ASP A 160 -0.91 -25.88 -10.25
C ASP A 160 -0.67 -24.37 -10.12
N ILE A 161 0.42 -24.01 -9.44
CA ILE A 161 0.77 -22.60 -9.25
C ILE A 161 1.31 -21.97 -10.54
N SER A 162 1.76 -22.76 -11.51
CA SER A 162 2.36 -22.23 -12.75
C SER A 162 1.36 -21.53 -13.66
N VAL A 163 0.05 -21.81 -13.50
CA VAL A 163 -1.03 -21.13 -14.21
C VAL A 163 -1.35 -19.74 -13.64
N TRP A 164 -0.79 -19.37 -12.49
CA TRP A 164 -0.95 -18.03 -11.93
C TRP A 164 0.01 -17.03 -12.57
N LYS A 165 -0.53 -15.88 -12.96
CA LYS A 165 0.18 -14.74 -13.52
C LYS A 165 -0.05 -13.53 -12.63
N TYR A 166 1.00 -12.80 -12.31
CA TYR A 166 0.94 -11.69 -11.35
C TYR A 166 1.32 -10.39 -12.04
N PHE A 167 0.43 -9.41 -12.00
CA PHE A 167 0.75 -8.04 -12.42
C PHE A 167 0.91 -7.18 -11.18
N VAL A 168 2.09 -6.58 -11.00
CA VAL A 168 2.34 -5.66 -9.88
C VAL A 168 2.20 -4.23 -10.37
N VAL A 169 1.29 -3.48 -9.76
CA VAL A 169 0.91 -2.12 -10.18
C VAL A 169 1.16 -1.14 -9.03
N PRO A 170 1.90 -0.05 -9.24
CA PRO A 170 2.10 0.97 -8.23
C PRO A 170 0.84 1.82 -8.05
N ARG A 171 0.56 2.22 -6.81
CA ARG A 171 -0.60 3.04 -6.46
C ARG A 171 -0.66 4.34 -7.29
N TYR A 172 0.44 5.04 -7.53
CA TYR A 172 0.42 6.32 -8.27
C TYR A 172 -0.20 6.17 -9.66
N SER A 173 0.03 5.03 -10.34
CA SER A 173 -0.50 4.78 -11.67
C SER A 173 -2.01 4.61 -11.65
N LEU A 174 -2.53 3.84 -10.69
CA LEU A 174 -3.97 3.69 -10.48
C LEU A 174 -4.62 5.01 -10.05
N ALA A 175 -3.96 5.76 -9.17
CA ALA A 175 -4.41 7.05 -8.69
C ALA A 175 -4.56 8.06 -9.83
N SER A 176 -3.59 8.13 -10.74
CA SER A 176 -3.62 9.03 -11.90
C SER A 176 -4.78 8.74 -12.87
N SER A 177 -5.24 7.49 -12.95
CA SER A 177 -6.38 7.09 -13.79
C SER A 177 -7.73 7.18 -13.06
N ASN A 178 -7.73 7.27 -11.72
CA ASN A 178 -8.91 7.32 -10.85
C ASN A 178 -9.96 6.21 -11.13
N LEU A 179 -9.50 5.00 -11.50
CA LEU A 179 -10.38 3.88 -11.84
C LEU A 179 -10.73 3.02 -10.60
N ALA A 180 -12.00 2.67 -10.44
CA ALA A 180 -12.43 1.73 -9.38
C ALA A 180 -12.08 0.25 -9.69
N GLY A 181 -11.62 -0.02 -10.91
CA GLY A 181 -11.18 -1.33 -11.36
C GLY A 181 -10.46 -1.26 -12.71
N VAL A 182 -9.63 -2.27 -12.99
CA VAL A 182 -8.85 -2.39 -14.23
C VAL A 182 -9.00 -3.79 -14.83
N GLY A 183 -8.82 -3.91 -16.15
CA GLY A 183 -8.82 -5.20 -16.86
C GLY A 183 -7.50 -5.43 -17.60
N LEU A 184 -7.34 -6.63 -18.20
CA LEU A 184 -6.10 -7.02 -18.89
C LEU A 184 -5.66 -6.02 -19.97
N ARG A 185 -6.61 -5.45 -20.72
CA ARG A 185 -6.31 -4.43 -21.72
C ARG A 185 -5.67 -3.17 -21.12
N TRP A 186 -6.14 -2.73 -19.96
CA TRP A 186 -5.58 -1.56 -19.30
C TRP A 186 -4.16 -1.85 -18.81
N LEU A 187 -3.93 -3.04 -18.25
CA LEU A 187 -2.61 -3.48 -17.81
C LEU A 187 -1.61 -3.47 -18.98
N ASP A 188 -1.98 -4.09 -20.10
CA ASP A 188 -1.19 -4.12 -21.33
C ASP A 188 -0.89 -2.70 -21.87
N GLN A 189 -1.92 -1.86 -22.02
CA GLN A 189 -1.78 -0.48 -22.51
C GLN A 189 -0.90 0.41 -21.64
N ASN A 190 -0.76 0.08 -20.34
CA ASN A 190 0.09 0.81 -19.41
C ASN A 190 1.45 0.12 -19.17
N GLY A 191 1.78 -0.90 -19.95
CA GLY A 191 3.09 -1.58 -19.92
C GLY A 191 3.28 -2.54 -18.75
N TYR A 192 2.21 -2.98 -18.09
CA TYR A 192 2.28 -3.99 -17.05
C TYR A 192 2.22 -5.38 -17.68
N THR A 193 3.35 -6.08 -17.64
CA THR A 193 3.45 -7.48 -18.07
C THR A 193 3.38 -8.40 -16.85
N PRO A 194 2.79 -9.60 -16.98
CA PRO A 194 2.71 -10.51 -15.85
C PRO A 194 4.05 -11.18 -15.59
N VAL A 195 4.35 -11.41 -14.32
CA VAL A 195 5.48 -12.23 -13.86
C VAL A 195 5.00 -13.57 -13.32
N SER A 196 5.91 -14.55 -13.27
CA SER A 196 5.65 -15.84 -12.62
C SER A 196 5.73 -15.73 -11.09
N TYR A 197 5.29 -16.77 -10.39
CA TYR A 197 5.41 -16.86 -8.93
C TYR A 197 6.85 -16.64 -8.44
N GLY A 198 7.85 -17.22 -9.12
CA GLY A 198 9.26 -17.12 -8.73
C GLY A 198 9.88 -15.73 -8.96
N GLU A 199 9.24 -14.88 -9.77
CA GLU A 199 9.71 -13.54 -10.10
C GLU A 199 8.97 -12.45 -9.31
N LEU A 200 7.89 -12.82 -8.62
CA LEU A 200 6.98 -11.90 -7.95
C LEU A 200 7.67 -11.01 -6.92
N GLU A 201 8.60 -11.55 -6.13
CA GLU A 201 9.35 -10.76 -5.13
C GLU A 201 10.19 -9.67 -5.79
N SER A 202 10.98 -10.03 -6.81
CA SER A 202 11.84 -9.07 -7.52
C SER A 202 11.01 -7.97 -8.20
N GLU A 203 9.86 -8.34 -8.77
CA GLU A 203 8.94 -7.39 -9.38
C GLU A 203 8.27 -6.49 -8.33
N ALA A 204 7.88 -7.03 -7.18
CA ALA A 204 7.34 -6.24 -6.07
C ALA A 204 8.37 -5.23 -5.54
N ILE A 205 9.65 -5.61 -5.39
CA ILE A 205 10.74 -4.68 -5.05
C ILE A 205 10.83 -3.57 -6.11
N ARG A 206 10.88 -3.94 -7.39
CA ARG A 206 11.03 -2.99 -8.50
C ARG A 206 9.89 -1.97 -8.51
N VAL A 207 8.65 -2.44 -8.43
CA VAL A 207 7.45 -1.59 -8.45
C VAL A 207 7.34 -0.75 -7.18
N TRP A 208 7.69 -1.29 -6.01
CA TRP A 208 7.76 -0.50 -4.78
C TRP A 208 8.78 0.64 -4.89
N ARG A 209 9.97 0.40 -5.45
CA ARG A 209 10.97 1.45 -5.68
C ARG A 209 10.44 2.53 -6.63
N LEU A 210 9.71 2.14 -7.67
CA LEU A 210 9.07 3.07 -8.61
C LEU A 210 7.94 3.87 -7.92
N GLU A 211 7.07 3.22 -7.15
CA GLU A 211 6.04 3.89 -6.34
C GLU A 211 6.69 4.91 -5.42
N ARG A 212 7.76 4.54 -4.70
CA ARG A 212 8.50 5.49 -3.88
C ARG A 212 9.05 6.64 -4.73
N GLU A 213 9.73 6.39 -5.83
CA GLU A 213 10.27 7.48 -6.65
C GLU A 213 9.17 8.45 -7.11
N LYS A 214 8.03 7.93 -7.58
CA LYS A 214 6.93 8.73 -8.13
C LYS A 214 6.04 9.35 -7.07
N ALA A 215 5.78 8.69 -5.95
CA ALA A 215 5.07 9.27 -4.80
C ALA A 215 5.92 10.33 -4.10
N PHE A 216 7.26 10.21 -4.12
CA PHE A 216 8.19 11.25 -3.68
C PHE A 216 8.35 12.39 -4.73
N ILE A 217 7.68 12.28 -5.87
CA ILE A 217 7.45 13.34 -6.86
C ILE A 217 5.93 13.49 -7.04
N SER A 218 5.19 13.93 -5.99
CA SER A 218 3.80 14.33 -6.19
C SER A 218 3.71 15.84 -6.36
N VAL A 219 3.06 16.23 -7.47
CA VAL A 219 2.42 17.51 -7.77
C VAL A 219 2.21 18.38 -6.54
N ARG A 220 2.78 19.59 -6.58
CA ARG A 220 2.52 20.64 -5.60
C ARG A 220 1.11 21.18 -5.86
N SER A 221 0.33 21.38 -4.82
CA SER A 221 -0.92 22.12 -4.93
C SER A 221 -0.65 23.52 -5.49
N GLU A 222 -1.63 24.08 -6.21
CA GLU A 222 -1.53 25.40 -6.84
C GLU A 222 -1.06 26.48 -5.85
N GLU A 223 -1.57 26.45 -4.61
CA GLU A 223 -1.13 27.31 -3.51
C GLU A 223 0.38 27.18 -3.22
N LYS A 224 0.92 25.96 -3.18
CA LYS A 224 2.34 25.71 -2.88
C LYS A 224 3.23 26.03 -4.09
N GLU A 225 2.70 25.89 -5.29
CA GLU A 225 3.35 26.31 -6.54
C GLU A 225 3.46 27.84 -6.59
N ASP A 226 2.39 28.56 -6.28
CA ASP A 226 2.38 30.02 -6.15
C ASP A 226 3.35 30.49 -5.05
N ASN A 227 3.29 29.88 -3.86
CA ASN A 227 4.23 30.20 -2.77
C ASN A 227 5.70 30.01 -3.16
N ARG A 228 6.01 29.08 -4.08
CA ARG A 228 7.35 28.93 -4.65
C ARG A 228 7.66 30.00 -5.69
N ASN A 229 6.74 30.25 -6.61
CA ASN A 229 6.94 31.22 -7.68
C ASN A 229 7.22 32.63 -7.10
N ASP A 230 6.53 32.97 -6.01
CA ASP A 230 6.66 34.23 -5.28
C ASP A 230 7.74 34.20 -4.17
N ALA A 231 8.41 33.07 -3.96
CA ALA A 231 9.41 32.93 -2.91
C ALA A 231 10.60 33.90 -3.12
N PRO A 232 10.97 34.71 -2.11
CA PRO A 232 12.15 35.56 -2.19
C PRO A 232 13.45 34.73 -2.20
N PHE A 233 14.44 35.18 -2.97
CA PHE A 233 15.76 34.55 -3.04
C PHE A 233 16.50 34.62 -1.70
N GLY A 234 17.19 33.53 -1.34
CA GLY A 234 18.04 33.50 -0.15
C GLY A 234 17.30 33.60 1.19
N VAL A 235 15.97 33.48 1.19
CA VAL A 235 15.17 33.46 2.42
C VAL A 235 14.70 32.02 2.68
N PRO A 236 15.02 31.42 3.85
CA PRO A 236 14.49 30.11 4.22
C PRO A 236 12.97 30.16 4.38
N ILE A 237 12.27 29.28 3.66
CA ILE A 237 10.82 29.11 3.76
C ILE A 237 10.54 27.72 4.36
N PRO A 238 9.64 27.60 5.34
CA PRO A 238 9.24 26.29 5.86
C PRO A 238 8.79 25.36 4.75
N PHE A 239 9.30 24.13 4.74
CA PHE A 239 9.09 23.16 3.66
C PHE A 239 7.60 22.90 3.38
N GLU A 240 6.77 22.81 4.42
CA GLU A 240 5.31 22.62 4.31
C GLU A 240 4.57 23.73 3.55
N LYS A 241 5.17 24.91 3.41
CA LYS A 241 4.55 26.05 2.71
C LYS A 241 4.74 26.00 1.21
N VAL A 242 5.64 25.16 0.73
CA VAL A 242 6.11 25.16 -0.67
C VAL A 242 6.16 23.76 -1.27
N ASP A 243 5.82 22.74 -0.51
CA ASP A 243 5.88 21.36 -0.98
C ASP A 243 4.98 20.47 -0.10
N ASP A 244 4.20 19.59 -0.75
CA ASP A 244 3.22 18.72 -0.08
C ASP A 244 3.85 17.40 0.42
N ARG A 245 5.14 17.18 0.19
CA ARG A 245 5.84 15.96 0.59
C ARG A 245 6.12 15.93 2.09
N ALA A 246 5.86 14.79 2.74
CA ALA A 246 6.18 14.60 4.16
C ALA A 246 7.68 14.35 4.45
N ILE A 247 8.48 14.11 3.42
CA ILE A 247 9.92 13.81 3.50
C ILE A 247 10.63 14.38 2.27
N ALA A 248 11.80 14.99 2.45
CA ALA A 248 12.70 15.36 1.36
C ALA A 248 14.17 15.05 1.70
N PRO A 249 14.99 14.65 0.72
CA PRO A 249 16.43 14.49 0.93
C PRO A 249 17.08 15.87 1.11
N CYS A 250 17.99 16.00 2.07
CA CYS A 250 18.80 17.20 2.20
C CYS A 250 19.78 17.31 1.03
N THR A 251 19.84 18.50 0.41
CA THR A 251 20.72 18.81 -0.74
C THR A 251 22.20 18.57 -0.42
N SER A 252 22.64 18.88 0.81
CA SER A 252 24.05 18.74 1.20
C SER A 252 24.46 17.30 1.54
N CYS A 253 23.60 16.53 2.21
CA CYS A 253 24.01 15.22 2.76
C CYS A 253 23.18 14.02 2.26
N GLY A 254 22.18 14.25 1.40
CA GLY A 254 21.32 13.22 0.83
C GLY A 254 20.40 12.50 1.82
N ARG A 255 20.47 12.80 3.12
CA ARG A 255 19.67 12.10 4.14
C ARG A 255 18.17 12.42 3.98
N PRO A 256 17.29 11.40 3.88
CA PRO A 256 15.85 11.61 3.93
C PRO A 256 15.47 12.16 5.30
N SER A 257 14.88 13.35 5.33
CA SER A 257 14.53 14.05 6.57
C SER A 257 13.02 14.06 6.72
N ARG A 258 12.49 13.47 7.82
CA ARG A 258 11.05 13.39 8.12
C ARG A 258 10.52 14.70 8.69
N TYR A 259 9.28 15.03 8.35
CA TYR A 259 8.61 16.27 8.76
C TYR A 259 7.92 16.16 10.14
N ASP A 260 8.28 17.09 11.01
CA ASP A 260 7.43 17.68 12.07
C ASP A 260 7.65 19.21 11.97
N ALA A 261 6.66 20.01 12.40
CA ALA A 261 6.28 21.35 11.96
C ALA A 261 7.31 22.52 12.09
N GLY A 262 8.62 22.24 12.05
CA GLY A 262 9.67 23.26 12.10
C GLY A 262 11.08 22.83 11.64
N ILE A 263 11.24 21.66 10.99
CA ILE A 263 12.56 21.01 10.85
C ILE A 263 13.25 21.29 9.50
N LEU A 264 12.50 21.47 8.41
CA LEU A 264 13.06 21.62 7.06
C LEU A 264 12.70 22.97 6.44
N HIS A 265 13.69 23.57 5.78
CA HIS A 265 13.49 24.80 5.01
C HIS A 265 13.95 24.61 3.57
N VAL A 266 13.22 25.23 2.66
CA VAL A 266 13.60 25.35 1.25
C VAL A 266 14.15 26.75 1.02
N ILE A 267 15.21 26.85 0.22
CA ILE A 267 15.83 28.12 -0.15
C ILE A 267 15.83 28.22 -1.67
N ARG A 268 15.22 29.28 -2.21
CA ARG A 268 15.34 29.62 -3.63
C ARG A 268 16.75 30.15 -3.89
N SER A 269 17.53 29.46 -4.70
CA SER A 269 18.92 29.78 -5.02
C SER A 269 19.08 30.23 -6.47
N ALA A 270 20.08 31.09 -6.70
CA ALA A 270 20.44 31.61 -8.02
C ALA A 270 21.27 30.62 -8.86
N HIS A 271 21.55 29.42 -8.34
CA HIS A 271 22.31 28.39 -9.03
C HIS A 271 21.43 27.67 -10.06
N GLY A 272 21.03 28.37 -11.12
CA GLY A 272 20.24 27.81 -12.21
C GLY A 272 19.87 28.88 -13.23
N SER A 273 19.89 28.52 -14.52
CA SER A 273 19.59 29.43 -15.64
C SER A 273 18.10 29.67 -15.89
N SER A 274 17.22 29.40 -14.91
CA SER A 274 15.78 29.62 -15.06
C SER A 274 15.35 30.92 -14.38
N GLU A 275 14.45 31.66 -15.03
CA GLU A 275 13.76 32.83 -14.44
C GLU A 275 13.00 32.48 -13.16
N THR A 276 12.74 31.18 -12.92
CA THR A 276 12.06 30.65 -11.74
C THR A 276 13.01 30.21 -10.60
N GLY A 277 14.33 30.19 -10.79
CA GLY A 277 15.32 29.82 -9.76
C GLY A 277 15.34 28.32 -9.40
N HIS A 278 16.45 27.83 -8.83
CA HIS A 278 16.55 26.48 -8.26
C HIS A 278 16.14 26.50 -6.79
N PHE A 279 15.78 25.35 -6.21
CA PHE A 279 15.38 25.27 -4.80
C PHE A 279 16.16 24.17 -4.09
N ASP A 280 16.89 24.58 -3.06
CA ASP A 280 17.68 23.68 -2.23
C ASP A 280 16.93 23.38 -0.92
N VAL A 281 16.90 22.12 -0.52
CA VAL A 281 16.32 21.65 0.75
C VAL A 281 17.43 21.35 1.76
N TYR A 282 17.34 21.88 2.97
CA TYR A 282 18.35 21.64 4.02
C TYR A 282 17.74 21.04 5.28
N CYS A 283 18.37 20.01 5.84
CA CYS A 283 18.05 19.56 7.20
C CYS A 283 18.53 20.60 8.24
N PRO A 284 18.05 20.55 9.51
CA PRO A 284 18.36 21.59 10.50
C PRO A 284 19.85 21.91 10.62
N ALA A 285 20.67 20.87 10.73
CA ALA A 285 22.12 21.01 10.90
C ALA A 285 22.79 21.72 9.70
N HIS A 286 22.38 21.41 8.47
CA HIS A 286 22.94 22.05 7.28
C HIS A 286 22.32 23.42 7.00
N LEU A 287 21.09 23.68 7.45
CA LEU A 287 20.48 24.99 7.38
C LEU A 287 21.23 26.01 8.24
N GLU A 288 21.60 25.63 9.47
CA GLU A 288 22.43 26.47 10.35
C GLU A 288 23.79 26.79 9.72
N GLN A 289 24.44 25.79 9.12
CA GLN A 289 25.72 25.97 8.42
C GLN A 289 25.59 26.92 7.22
N TRP A 290 24.54 26.74 6.41
CA TRP A 290 24.26 27.62 5.29
C TRP A 290 24.03 29.07 5.76
N ALA A 291 23.22 29.27 6.81
CA ALA A 291 22.92 30.59 7.37
C ALA A 291 24.17 31.27 7.95
N ALA A 292 25.06 30.50 8.60
CA ALA A 292 26.34 31.00 9.08
C ALA A 292 27.30 31.39 7.95
N GLY A 293 27.25 30.67 6.82
CA GLY A 293 28.01 30.99 5.61
C GLY A 293 27.61 32.32 4.96
N GLN A 294 26.31 32.62 4.90
CA GLN A 294 25.80 33.89 4.36
C GLN A 294 26.28 35.11 5.17
N LYS A 295 26.35 35.00 6.50
CA LYS A 295 26.85 36.07 7.39
C LYS A 295 28.35 36.36 7.23
N ARG A 296 29.10 35.49 6.54
CA ARG A 296 30.53 35.66 6.25
C ARG A 296 30.81 36.11 4.82
N ALA A 297 29.80 36.21 3.96
CA ALA A 297 29.95 36.81 2.64
C ALA A 297 30.20 38.32 2.84
N PRO A 298 31.28 38.90 2.27
CA PRO A 298 31.49 40.34 2.34
C PRO A 298 30.31 41.05 1.69
N GLU A 299 29.81 42.12 2.31
CA GLU A 299 28.95 43.08 1.62
C GLU A 299 29.73 43.58 0.40
N ILE A 300 29.30 43.15 -0.78
CA ILE A 300 29.79 43.67 -2.05
C ILE A 300 29.17 45.06 -2.17
N GLY A 301 29.97 46.09 -1.88
CA GLY A 301 29.64 47.50 -2.14
C GLY A 301 29.58 47.82 -3.62
#